data_AF-A0A848UWN8-F1
#
_entry.id   AF-A0A848UWN8-F1
#
_cell.length_a   1.000
_cell.length_b   1.000
_cell.length_c   1.000
_cell.angle_alpha   90.00
_cell.angle_beta   90.00
_cell.angle_gamma   90.00
#
_symmetry.space_group_name_H-M   'P 1'
#
loop_
_entity.id
_entity.type
_entity.pdbx_description
1 polymer ?
#
loop_
_entity_poly.entity_id
_entity_poly.type
_entity_poly.pdbx_seq_one_letter_code
_entity_poly.pdbx_strand_id
1 'polypeptide(L)'
;VSLVVFSGCSSLKDQAKSRELLAKCEYTLEDVAVENISFTQVIELIETAKEVDWKDPDPEILPLLNEIRKLNFELDFQELDFQAAIGIYNPNDHEVVVDSLYFDAFLDESKIARVHHNTSMLISPNSNSVIETTMTVAKGIKLKKVRKAEEIQLRGKVWLKIELLKDYPVTLPMKFDVSRPVPREEINALIDEQKRIVVAKIVKELLSGGIRNLFDQR
;
A
#
# COMPACT_ATOMS: atom_id res chain seq x y z
N VAL A 1 -23.58 -15.19 -48.41
CA VAL A 1 -23.09 -14.53 -47.18
C VAL A 1 -23.11 -15.58 -46.09
N SER A 2 -21.95 -16.09 -45.70
CA SER A 2 -21.82 -17.11 -44.65
C SER A 2 -22.07 -16.48 -43.28
N LEU A 3 -23.08 -17.00 -42.57
CA LEU A 3 -23.40 -16.61 -41.21
C LEU A 3 -22.47 -17.37 -40.27
N VAL A 4 -21.48 -16.67 -39.72
CA VAL A 4 -20.62 -17.18 -38.65
C VAL A 4 -21.45 -17.19 -37.37
N VAL A 5 -21.90 -18.38 -36.95
CA VAL A 5 -22.52 -18.58 -35.64
C VAL A 5 -21.40 -18.65 -34.62
N PHE A 6 -21.25 -17.60 -33.82
CA PHE A 6 -20.36 -17.63 -32.64
C PHE A 6 -20.90 -18.68 -31.66
N SER A 7 -20.25 -19.84 -31.64
CA SER A 7 -20.32 -20.83 -30.58
C SER A 7 -19.67 -20.25 -29.32
N GLY A 8 -20.47 -19.97 -28.29
CA GLY A 8 -19.94 -19.47 -27.02
C GLY A 8 -20.96 -19.35 -25.90
N CYS A 9 -21.96 -20.24 -25.85
CA CYS A 9 -22.74 -20.43 -24.63
C CYS A 9 -21.95 -21.36 -23.70
N SER A 10 -20.97 -20.83 -22.96
CA SER A 10 -20.51 -21.52 -21.75
C SER A 10 -21.70 -21.57 -20.79
N SER A 11 -22.10 -22.77 -20.36
CA SER A 11 -23.28 -22.90 -19.52
C SER A 11 -23.02 -22.22 -18.17
N LEU A 12 -24.07 -21.69 -17.52
CA LEU A 12 -23.98 -21.17 -16.15
C LEU A 12 -23.28 -22.15 -15.17
N LYS A 13 -23.36 -23.46 -15.46
CA LYS A 13 -22.68 -24.51 -14.70
C LYS A 13 -21.17 -24.51 -14.90
N ASP A 14 -20.69 -24.28 -16.12
CA ASP A 14 -19.24 -24.20 -16.41
C ASP A 14 -18.61 -22.98 -15.73
N GLN A 15 -19.38 -21.89 -15.68
CA GLN A 15 -18.99 -20.65 -15.01
C GLN A 15 -18.97 -20.76 -13.47
N ALA A 16 -19.90 -21.52 -12.89
CA ALA A 16 -19.88 -21.82 -11.46
C ALA A 16 -18.72 -22.77 -11.12
N LYS A 17 -18.49 -23.79 -11.94
CA LYS A 17 -17.39 -24.75 -11.78
C LYS A 17 -16.03 -24.07 -11.84
N SER A 18 -15.78 -23.22 -12.84
CA SER A 18 -14.52 -22.45 -12.98
C SER A 18 -14.21 -21.62 -11.72
N ARG A 19 -15.24 -21.12 -11.03
CA ARG A 19 -15.10 -20.31 -9.80
C ARG A 19 -14.95 -21.15 -8.53
N GLU A 20 -15.53 -22.34 -8.46
CA GLU A 20 -15.20 -23.33 -7.41
C GLU A 20 -13.74 -23.79 -7.52
N LEU A 21 -13.20 -23.86 -8.74
CA LEU A 21 -11.80 -24.21 -8.99
C LEU A 21 -10.83 -23.12 -8.52
N LEU A 22 -11.26 -21.85 -8.43
CA LEU A 22 -10.42 -20.77 -7.87
C LEU A 22 -10.06 -21.01 -6.39
N ALA A 23 -10.96 -21.65 -5.63
CA ALA A 23 -10.69 -22.03 -4.25
C ALA A 23 -9.62 -23.12 -4.11
N LYS A 24 -9.27 -23.78 -5.22
CA LYS A 24 -8.20 -24.78 -5.30
C LYS A 24 -6.90 -24.20 -5.85
N CYS A 25 -6.89 -22.95 -6.29
CA CYS A 25 -5.65 -22.27 -6.68
C CYS A 25 -4.73 -22.07 -5.48
N GLU A 26 -3.44 -22.03 -5.75
CA GLU A 26 -2.43 -21.69 -4.76
C GLU A 26 -2.09 -20.20 -4.88
N TYR A 27 -1.77 -19.59 -3.75
CA TYR A 27 -1.61 -18.15 -3.63
C TYR A 27 -0.27 -17.83 -2.99
N THR A 28 0.40 -16.83 -3.56
CA THR A 28 1.68 -16.32 -3.07
C THR A 28 1.64 -14.80 -3.06
N LEU A 29 2.32 -14.21 -2.08
CA LEU A 29 2.72 -12.82 -2.16
C LEU A 29 4.10 -12.82 -2.80
N GLU A 30 4.18 -12.47 -4.07
CA GLU A 30 5.43 -12.52 -4.86
C GLU A 30 6.36 -11.36 -4.50
N ASP A 31 5.79 -10.18 -4.34
CA ASP A 31 6.53 -8.97 -4.00
C ASP A 31 5.69 -7.97 -3.22
N VAL A 32 6.37 -7.13 -2.42
CA VAL A 32 5.81 -5.95 -1.76
C VAL A 32 6.84 -4.83 -1.79
N ALA A 33 6.52 -3.74 -2.47
CA ALA A 33 7.38 -2.56 -2.60
C ALA A 33 6.65 -1.29 -2.14
N VAL A 34 7.41 -0.25 -1.80
CA VAL A 34 6.81 1.08 -1.54
C VAL A 34 6.43 1.70 -2.88
N GLU A 35 5.13 1.92 -3.09
CA GLU A 35 4.66 2.60 -4.30
C GLU A 35 4.73 4.12 -4.13
N ASN A 36 4.30 4.60 -2.97
CA ASN A 36 4.22 6.01 -2.64
C ASN A 36 4.38 6.22 -1.13
N ILE A 37 5.11 7.26 -0.75
CA ILE A 37 5.18 7.74 0.62
C ILE A 37 5.17 9.26 0.61
N SER A 38 4.22 9.85 1.33
CA SER A 38 4.18 11.29 1.58
C SER A 38 4.26 11.54 3.07
N PHE A 39 4.94 12.61 3.47
CA PHE A 39 5.24 12.88 4.87
C PHE A 39 4.41 14.04 5.41
N THR A 40 4.12 13.97 6.71
CA THR A 40 3.47 15.06 7.44
C THR A 40 4.31 16.33 7.40
N GLN A 41 3.64 17.48 7.54
CA GLN A 41 4.30 18.79 7.64
C GLN A 41 4.90 19.04 9.03
N VAL A 42 4.61 18.15 9.98
CA VAL A 42 5.09 18.20 11.35
C VAL A 42 6.17 17.16 11.54
N ILE A 43 7.29 17.57 12.12
CA ILE A 43 8.33 16.67 12.68
C ILE A 43 8.25 16.69 14.20
N GLU A 44 8.66 15.59 14.85
CA GLU A 44 8.75 15.50 16.31
C GLU A 44 10.23 15.37 16.71
N LEU A 45 10.73 16.28 17.53
CA LEU A 45 12.12 16.20 18.02
C LEU A 45 12.26 15.09 19.06
N ILE A 46 13.29 14.26 18.93
CA ILE A 46 13.43 13.05 19.75
C ILE A 46 13.69 13.39 21.23
N GLU A 47 14.49 14.41 21.53
CA GLU A 47 14.88 14.74 22.90
C GLU A 47 13.83 15.53 23.66
N THR A 48 13.08 16.38 22.96
CA THR A 48 12.14 17.33 23.58
C THR A 48 10.68 16.95 23.37
N ALA A 49 10.39 16.00 22.48
CA ALA A 49 9.04 15.71 21.97
C ALA A 49 8.32 16.96 21.41
N LYS A 50 9.07 18.03 21.08
CA LYS A 50 8.48 19.23 20.49
C LYS A 50 8.13 18.95 19.04
N GLU A 51 6.88 19.25 18.70
CA GLU A 51 6.39 19.25 17.33
C GLU A 51 6.77 20.55 16.62
N VAL A 52 7.23 20.44 15.37
CA VAL A 52 7.64 21.57 14.53
C VAL A 52 7.00 21.43 13.16
N ASP A 53 6.23 22.45 12.74
CA ASP A 53 5.84 22.61 11.35
C ASP A 53 7.07 23.04 10.53
N TRP A 54 7.52 22.18 9.64
CA TRP A 54 8.73 22.44 8.84
C TRP A 54 8.45 23.18 7.53
N LYS A 55 7.18 23.39 7.17
CA LYS A 55 6.81 24.21 6.01
C LYS A 55 6.67 25.68 6.38
N ASP A 56 6.28 25.99 7.61
CA ASP A 56 6.23 27.34 8.17
C ASP A 56 6.88 27.39 9.57
N PRO A 57 8.22 27.29 9.65
CA PRO A 57 8.92 27.16 10.92
C PRO A 57 8.90 28.45 11.74
N ASP A 58 8.36 28.38 12.96
CA ASP A 58 8.41 29.47 13.95
C ASP A 58 9.87 29.80 14.35
N PRO A 59 10.27 31.08 14.44
CA PRO A 59 11.56 31.49 15.00
C PRO A 59 11.96 30.83 16.34
N GLU A 60 11.00 30.40 17.16
CA GLU A 60 11.23 29.62 18.37
C GLU A 60 11.96 28.28 18.15
N ILE A 61 12.11 27.82 16.90
CA ILE A 61 12.90 26.63 16.60
C ILE A 61 14.40 26.91 16.49
N LEU A 62 14.84 28.18 16.48
CA LEU A 62 16.26 28.55 16.39
C LEU A 62 17.15 27.87 17.44
N PRO A 63 16.76 27.77 18.73
CA PRO A 63 17.54 27.04 19.73
C PRO A 63 17.67 25.53 19.41
N LEU A 64 16.72 24.97 18.66
CA LEU A 64 16.61 23.54 18.34
C LEU A 64 17.24 23.20 16.97
N LEU A 65 17.73 24.20 16.24
CA LEU A 65 18.25 24.04 14.89
C LEU A 65 19.43 23.06 14.82
N ASN A 66 20.23 22.99 15.90
CA ASN A 66 21.35 22.04 15.96
C ASN A 66 20.87 20.58 16.04
N GLU A 67 19.77 20.29 16.73
CA GLU A 67 19.18 18.94 16.76
C GLU A 67 18.58 18.57 15.40
N ILE A 68 17.86 19.52 14.79
CA ILE A 68 17.28 19.38 13.45
C ILE A 68 18.39 19.09 12.42
N ARG A 69 19.50 19.84 12.43
CA ARG A 69 20.65 19.62 11.55
C ARG A 69 21.34 18.27 11.75
N LYS A 70 21.26 17.69 12.95
CA LYS A 70 21.75 16.34 13.26
C LYS A 70 20.77 15.24 12.84
N LEU A 71 19.65 15.59 12.19
CA LEU A 71 18.58 14.66 11.78
C LEU A 71 17.91 13.95 12.98
N ASN A 72 17.99 14.55 14.17
CA ASN A 72 17.52 13.99 15.44
C ASN A 72 16.02 14.26 15.67
N PHE A 73 15.20 13.84 14.73
CA PHE A 73 13.74 13.98 14.76
C PHE A 73 13.05 12.77 14.13
N GLU A 74 11.80 12.53 14.50
CA GLU A 74 10.93 11.56 13.85
C GLU A 74 10.06 12.26 12.80
N LEU A 75 9.76 11.50 11.73
CA LEU A 75 8.80 11.86 10.69
C LEU A 75 7.64 10.87 10.77
N ASP A 76 6.45 11.32 10.37
CA ASP A 76 5.32 10.44 10.14
C ASP A 76 4.86 10.59 8.69
N PHE A 77 4.13 9.59 8.20
CA PHE A 77 3.56 9.66 6.86
C PHE A 77 2.16 10.28 6.90
N GLN A 78 1.85 11.07 5.88
CA GLN A 78 0.47 11.47 5.56
C GLN A 78 -0.24 10.35 4.79
N GLU A 79 0.50 9.71 3.87
CA GLU A 79 0.04 8.61 3.03
C GLU A 79 1.21 7.66 2.79
N LEU A 80 0.94 6.36 2.86
CA LEU A 80 1.89 5.30 2.57
C LEU A 80 1.15 4.21 1.80
N ASP A 81 1.61 3.95 0.60
CA ASP A 81 1.06 2.94 -0.29
C ASP A 81 2.11 1.86 -0.55
N PHE A 82 1.71 0.62 -0.39
CA PHE A 82 2.49 -0.52 -0.84
C PHE A 82 1.90 -1.10 -2.12
N GLN A 83 2.73 -1.34 -3.13
CA GLN A 83 2.35 -2.20 -4.24
C GLN A 83 2.58 -3.65 -3.84
N ALA A 84 1.57 -4.50 -3.97
CA ALA A 84 1.66 -5.92 -3.75
C ALA A 84 1.46 -6.69 -5.06
N ALA A 85 2.35 -7.64 -5.34
CA ALA A 85 2.21 -8.59 -6.44
C ALA A 85 1.73 -9.93 -5.88
N ILE A 86 0.52 -10.35 -6.24
CA ILE A 86 -0.11 -11.58 -5.78
C ILE A 86 -0.04 -12.62 -6.89
N GLY A 87 0.73 -13.68 -6.66
CA GLY A 87 0.78 -14.84 -7.54
C GLY A 87 -0.41 -15.77 -7.31
N ILE A 88 -0.98 -16.25 -8.41
CA ILE A 88 -2.07 -17.22 -8.41
C ILE A 88 -1.67 -18.36 -9.35
N TYR A 89 -1.45 -19.53 -8.77
CA TYR A 89 -1.23 -20.76 -9.53
C TYR A 89 -2.55 -21.51 -9.69
N ASN A 90 -2.91 -21.85 -10.93
CA ASN A 90 -4.05 -22.70 -11.23
C ASN A 90 -3.61 -24.17 -11.42
N PRO A 91 -3.76 -25.06 -10.43
CA PRO A 91 -3.41 -26.48 -10.56
C PRO A 91 -4.47 -27.29 -11.30
N ASN A 92 -5.58 -26.68 -11.72
CA ASN A 92 -6.68 -27.38 -12.35
C ASN A 92 -6.38 -27.62 -13.83
N ASP A 93 -7.09 -28.59 -14.41
CA ASP A 93 -7.10 -28.92 -15.84
C ASP A 93 -8.05 -28.01 -16.66
N HIS A 94 -8.69 -27.05 -16.01
CA HIS A 94 -9.61 -26.08 -16.62
C HIS A 94 -9.18 -24.65 -16.30
N GLU A 95 -9.61 -23.71 -17.15
CA GLU A 95 -9.43 -22.28 -16.92
C GLU A 95 -10.22 -21.82 -15.69
N VAL A 96 -9.60 -20.88 -14.97
CA VAL A 96 -10.18 -20.24 -13.79
C VAL A 96 -10.34 -18.75 -14.06
N VAL A 97 -11.48 -18.19 -13.69
CA VAL A 97 -11.76 -16.75 -13.80
C VAL A 97 -11.71 -16.09 -12.42
N VAL A 98 -10.91 -15.04 -12.30
CA VAL A 98 -10.85 -14.13 -11.15
C VAL A 98 -11.57 -12.85 -11.53
N ASP A 99 -12.77 -12.59 -11.01
CA ASP A 99 -13.50 -11.34 -11.32
C ASP A 99 -13.05 -10.17 -10.42
N SER A 100 -12.98 -10.42 -9.10
CA SER A 100 -12.55 -9.44 -8.09
C SER A 100 -11.95 -10.14 -6.87
N LEU A 101 -10.99 -9.48 -6.23
CA LEU A 101 -10.39 -9.92 -4.97
C LEU A 101 -10.63 -8.86 -3.89
N TYR A 102 -10.98 -9.32 -2.69
CA TYR A 102 -11.03 -8.49 -1.51
C TYR A 102 -10.24 -9.18 -0.40
N PHE A 103 -9.37 -8.45 0.26
CA PHE A 103 -8.62 -8.97 1.39
C PHE A 103 -8.22 -7.83 2.31
N ASP A 104 -7.89 -8.17 3.55
CA ASP A 104 -7.39 -7.21 4.51
C ASP A 104 -5.86 -7.39 4.59
N ALA A 105 -5.12 -6.29 4.55
CA ALA A 105 -3.68 -6.29 4.75
C ALA A 105 -3.38 -5.99 6.22
N PHE A 106 -2.36 -6.65 6.77
CA PHE A 106 -1.94 -6.56 8.15
C PHE A 106 -0.45 -6.28 8.21
N LEU A 107 -0.03 -5.51 9.21
CA LEU A 107 1.34 -5.46 9.70
C LEU A 107 1.37 -6.23 11.01
N ASP A 108 2.06 -7.36 11.01
CA ASP A 108 1.93 -8.39 12.05
C ASP A 108 0.42 -8.69 12.29
N GLU A 109 -0.12 -8.38 13.47
CA GLU A 109 -1.54 -8.59 13.82
C GLU A 109 -2.43 -7.36 13.62
N SER A 110 -1.88 -6.24 13.17
CA SER A 110 -2.62 -5.00 13.01
C SER A 110 -3.10 -4.79 11.59
N LYS A 111 -4.41 -4.78 11.40
CA LYS A 111 -5.00 -4.42 10.11
C LYS A 111 -4.56 -3.01 9.69
N ILE A 112 -3.97 -2.92 8.51
CA ILE A 112 -3.50 -1.66 7.92
C ILE A 112 -4.31 -1.23 6.71
N ALA A 113 -4.88 -2.14 5.94
CA ALA A 113 -5.65 -1.76 4.76
C ALA A 113 -6.77 -2.76 4.50
N ARG A 114 -7.76 -2.32 3.73
CA ARG A 114 -8.67 -3.20 3.01
C ARG A 114 -8.43 -2.98 1.54
N VAL A 115 -8.06 -4.05 0.85
CA VAL A 115 -7.70 -4.02 -0.55
C VAL A 115 -8.86 -4.55 -1.37
N HIS A 116 -9.12 -3.89 -2.48
CA HIS A 116 -10.15 -4.26 -3.43
C HIS A 116 -9.58 -4.19 -4.83
N HIS A 117 -9.39 -5.35 -5.45
CA HIS A 117 -8.97 -5.50 -6.83
C HIS A 117 -10.18 -5.87 -7.69
N ASN A 118 -10.45 -5.09 -8.73
CA ASN A 118 -11.65 -5.16 -9.56
C ASN A 118 -11.40 -5.56 -11.01
N THR A 119 -10.21 -6.10 -11.31
CA THR A 119 -9.86 -6.50 -12.67
C THR A 119 -10.17 -7.97 -12.86
N SER A 120 -10.96 -8.27 -13.91
CA SER A 120 -11.20 -9.64 -14.33
C SER A 120 -9.94 -10.21 -14.99
N MET A 121 -9.55 -11.42 -14.60
CA MET A 121 -8.42 -12.16 -15.16
C MET A 121 -8.80 -13.62 -15.41
N LEU A 122 -8.32 -14.17 -16.52
CA LEU A 122 -8.44 -15.59 -16.84
C LEU A 122 -7.07 -16.26 -16.66
N ILE A 123 -7.06 -17.35 -15.91
CA ILE A 123 -5.84 -18.09 -15.57
C ILE A 123 -5.91 -19.47 -16.24
N SER A 124 -5.00 -19.71 -17.17
CA SER A 124 -4.93 -20.96 -17.93
C SER A 124 -4.67 -22.17 -17.01
N PRO A 125 -5.04 -23.39 -17.42
CA PRO A 125 -4.72 -24.61 -16.69
C PRO A 125 -3.21 -24.76 -16.43
N ASN A 126 -2.84 -25.23 -15.25
CA ASN A 126 -1.45 -25.49 -14.84
C ASN A 126 -0.50 -24.30 -15.06
N SER A 127 -1.00 -23.08 -14.86
CA SER A 127 -0.24 -21.84 -15.13
C SER A 127 -0.31 -20.86 -13.96
N ASN A 128 0.65 -19.93 -13.96
CA ASN A 128 0.73 -18.83 -13.00
C ASN A 128 0.23 -17.54 -13.64
N SER A 129 -0.39 -16.69 -12.82
CA SER A 129 -0.69 -15.31 -13.15
C SER A 129 -0.42 -14.42 -11.96
N VAL A 130 -0.12 -13.15 -12.20
CA VAL A 130 0.20 -12.17 -11.17
C VAL A 130 -0.81 -11.04 -11.22
N ILE A 131 -1.36 -10.69 -10.07
CA ILE A 131 -2.24 -9.54 -9.87
C ILE A 131 -1.49 -8.50 -9.05
N GLU A 132 -1.40 -7.29 -9.59
CA GLU A 132 -0.84 -6.14 -8.86
C GLU A 132 -1.96 -5.34 -8.21
N THR A 133 -1.71 -4.87 -6.99
CA THR A 133 -2.69 -4.10 -6.23
C THR A 133 -2.03 -3.18 -5.22
N THR A 134 -2.59 -1.99 -5.08
CA THR A 134 -2.12 -0.98 -4.14
C THR A 134 -2.81 -1.13 -2.79
N MET A 135 -2.01 -1.04 -1.73
CA MET A 135 -2.44 -1.12 -0.34
C MET A 135 -2.15 0.21 0.36
N THR A 136 -3.15 1.06 0.45
CA THR A 136 -3.05 2.31 1.21
C THR A 136 -3.18 2.05 2.70
N VAL A 137 -2.13 2.36 3.45
CA VAL A 137 -2.08 2.22 4.91
C VAL A 137 -3.10 3.17 5.55
N ALA A 138 -3.94 2.63 6.42
CA ALA A 138 -5.02 3.35 7.08
C ALA A 138 -4.50 4.51 7.94
N LYS A 139 -5.27 5.61 7.92
CA LYS A 139 -5.02 6.78 8.75
C LYS A 139 -4.94 6.37 10.23
N GLY A 140 -3.92 6.86 10.93
CA GLY A 140 -3.68 6.58 12.35
C GLY A 140 -2.66 5.47 12.61
N ILE A 141 -2.27 4.69 11.60
CA ILE A 141 -1.05 3.87 11.67
C ILE A 141 0.14 4.81 11.59
N LYS A 142 1.05 4.70 12.56
CA LYS A 142 2.27 5.53 12.66
C LYS A 142 3.43 4.87 11.94
N LEU A 143 4.32 5.65 11.34
CA LEU A 143 5.53 5.15 10.67
C LEU A 143 6.39 4.25 11.57
N LYS A 144 6.50 4.60 12.86
CA LYS A 144 7.21 3.81 13.86
C LYS A 144 6.66 2.38 14.01
N LYS A 145 5.35 2.20 13.84
CA LYS A 145 4.72 0.87 13.85
C LYS A 145 5.10 0.10 12.59
N VAL A 146 5.06 0.74 11.43
CA VAL A 146 5.47 0.14 10.15
C VAL A 146 6.91 -0.35 10.18
N ARG A 147 7.83 0.48 10.69
CA ARG A 147 9.27 0.14 10.77
C ARG A 147 9.59 -1.02 11.72
N LYS A 148 8.74 -1.26 12.72
CA LYS A 148 8.93 -2.32 13.70
C LYS A 148 8.30 -3.66 13.26
N ALA A 149 7.31 -3.61 12.37
CA ALA A 149 6.64 -4.80 11.87
C ALA A 149 7.60 -5.68 11.08
N GLU A 150 7.55 -6.98 11.30
CA GLU A 150 8.42 -7.94 10.62
C GLU A 150 7.85 -8.25 9.23
N GLU A 151 6.54 -8.47 9.16
CA GLU A 151 5.88 -8.91 7.95
C GLU A 151 4.65 -8.06 7.60
N ILE A 152 4.42 -7.93 6.30
CA ILE A 152 3.13 -7.59 5.71
C ILE A 152 2.43 -8.91 5.42
N GLN A 153 1.20 -9.05 5.91
CA GLN A 153 0.39 -10.23 5.72
C GLN A 153 -0.90 -9.86 5.02
N LEU A 154 -1.28 -10.62 3.99
CA LEU A 154 -2.57 -10.46 3.36
C LEU A 154 -3.47 -11.59 3.81
N ARG A 155 -4.46 -11.25 4.64
CA ARG A 155 -5.45 -12.20 5.17
C ARG A 155 -6.82 -11.84 4.61
N GLY A 156 -7.48 -12.78 3.94
CA GLY A 156 -8.72 -12.43 3.25
C GLY A 156 -9.64 -13.59 2.95
N LYS A 157 -10.88 -13.19 2.63
CA LYS A 157 -11.87 -14.00 1.91
C LYS A 157 -12.03 -13.32 0.56
N VAL A 158 -11.67 -13.97 -0.53
CA VAL A 158 -11.91 -13.45 -1.88
C VAL A 158 -13.42 -13.41 -2.14
N TRP A 159 -13.98 -12.27 -2.54
CA TRP A 159 -15.41 -12.17 -2.90
C TRP A 159 -15.49 -12.06 -4.41
N LEU A 160 -15.72 -13.19 -5.10
CA LEU A 160 -16.03 -13.20 -6.52
C LEU A 160 -17.43 -12.62 -6.73
N LYS A 161 -17.53 -11.50 -7.46
CA LYS A 161 -18.84 -10.97 -7.88
C LYS A 161 -19.21 -11.56 -9.25
N ILE A 162 -20.15 -12.50 -9.25
CA ILE A 162 -20.68 -13.11 -10.48
C ILE A 162 -21.79 -12.23 -11.06
N GLU A 163 -21.51 -11.45 -12.12
CA GLU A 163 -22.48 -10.49 -12.68
C GLU A 163 -23.55 -11.10 -13.62
N LEU A 164 -23.58 -12.43 -13.79
CA LEU A 164 -24.56 -13.09 -14.65
C LEU A 164 -25.99 -13.12 -14.08
N LEU A 165 -26.10 -13.13 -12.76
CA LEU A 165 -27.35 -12.89 -12.06
C LEU A 165 -27.23 -11.47 -11.52
N LYS A 166 -27.84 -10.49 -12.19
CA LYS A 166 -27.90 -9.09 -11.71
C LYS A 166 -28.33 -8.98 -10.23
N ASP A 167 -28.98 -10.02 -9.71
CA ASP A 167 -29.58 -10.07 -8.38
C ASP A 167 -28.88 -10.99 -7.36
N TYR A 168 -27.85 -11.78 -7.71
CA TYR A 168 -27.24 -12.76 -6.77
C TYR A 168 -25.71 -12.87 -6.88
N PRO A 169 -24.95 -11.96 -6.23
CA PRO A 169 -23.50 -12.14 -6.08
C PRO A 169 -23.21 -13.34 -5.17
N VAL A 170 -22.60 -14.39 -5.72
CA VAL A 170 -22.14 -15.54 -4.93
C VAL A 170 -20.73 -15.30 -4.43
N THR A 171 -20.57 -15.13 -3.13
CA THR A 171 -19.25 -15.06 -2.52
C THR A 171 -18.73 -16.44 -2.14
N LEU A 172 -17.53 -16.76 -2.61
CA LEU A 172 -16.78 -17.92 -2.17
C LEU A 172 -15.64 -17.53 -1.21
N PRO A 173 -15.77 -17.75 0.11
CA PRO A 173 -14.70 -17.43 1.04
C PRO A 173 -13.52 -18.38 0.83
N MET A 174 -12.46 -17.89 0.20
CA MET A 174 -11.18 -18.62 0.09
C MET A 174 -10.24 -18.13 1.17
N LYS A 175 -9.53 -19.04 1.84
CA LYS A 175 -8.49 -18.64 2.78
C LYS A 175 -7.28 -18.16 1.98
N PHE A 176 -7.00 -16.87 2.09
CA PHE A 176 -5.79 -16.24 1.61
C PHE A 176 -5.00 -15.82 2.84
N ASP A 177 -3.81 -16.38 3.02
CA ASP A 177 -2.89 -16.04 4.12
C ASP A 177 -1.48 -16.17 3.58
N VAL A 178 -0.93 -15.04 3.16
CA VAL A 178 0.41 -14.94 2.55
C VAL A 178 1.14 -13.79 3.19
N SER A 179 2.44 -13.95 3.41
CA SER A 179 3.27 -12.94 4.06
C SER A 179 4.57 -12.67 3.31
N ARG A 180 5.08 -11.45 3.49
CA ARG A 180 6.41 -11.04 3.07
C ARG A 180 7.03 -10.09 4.09
N PRO A 181 8.37 -10.05 4.20
CA PRO A 181 9.03 -9.03 4.99
C PRO A 181 8.63 -7.61 4.56
N VAL A 182 8.50 -6.70 5.52
CA VAL A 182 8.35 -5.27 5.21
C VAL A 182 9.60 -4.77 4.44
N PRO A 183 9.47 -3.99 3.36
CA PRO A 183 10.61 -3.41 2.62
C PRO A 183 11.29 -2.28 3.42
N ARG A 184 11.92 -2.63 4.54
CA ARG A 184 12.45 -1.66 5.54
C ARG A 184 13.57 -0.80 4.98
N GLU A 185 14.43 -1.35 4.13
CA GLU A 185 15.55 -0.62 3.54
C GLU A 185 15.06 0.53 2.66
N GLU A 186 14.07 0.26 1.81
CA GLU A 186 13.42 1.26 0.96
C GLU A 186 12.74 2.35 1.79
N ILE A 187 11.95 1.97 2.80
CA ILE A 187 11.31 2.91 3.72
C ILE A 187 12.34 3.79 4.43
N ASN A 188 13.42 3.20 4.97
CA ASN A 188 14.45 3.96 5.68
C ASN A 188 15.19 4.92 4.73
N ALA A 189 15.48 4.51 3.49
CA ALA A 189 16.10 5.39 2.50
C ALA A 189 15.22 6.61 2.19
N LEU A 190 13.92 6.41 2.01
CA LEU A 190 12.94 7.47 1.76
C LEU A 190 12.81 8.43 2.96
N ILE A 191 12.86 7.90 4.18
CA ILE A 191 12.88 8.71 5.41
C ILE A 191 14.15 9.57 5.46
N ASP A 192 15.32 8.97 5.23
CA ASP A 192 16.59 9.68 5.32
C ASP A 192 16.70 10.80 4.29
N GLU A 193 16.22 10.54 3.07
CA GLU A 193 16.08 11.56 2.03
C GLU A 193 15.14 12.69 2.48
N GLN A 194 13.94 12.36 2.97
CA GLN A 194 12.99 13.36 3.43
C GLN A 194 13.54 14.19 4.59
N LYS A 195 14.23 13.57 5.55
CA LYS A 195 14.85 14.31 6.67
C LYS A 195 15.82 15.37 6.15
N ARG A 196 16.63 15.05 5.13
CA ARG A 196 17.55 16.03 4.52
C ARG A 196 16.80 17.18 3.85
N ILE A 197 15.71 16.88 3.14
CA ILE A 197 14.84 17.88 2.51
C ILE A 197 14.25 18.83 3.57
N VAL A 198 13.74 18.27 4.67
CA VAL A 198 13.18 19.03 5.81
C VAL A 198 14.23 19.99 6.38
N VAL A 199 15.43 19.50 6.68
CA VAL A 199 16.53 20.35 7.19
C VAL A 199 16.86 21.48 6.21
N ALA A 200 17.02 21.16 4.92
CA ALA A 200 17.35 22.14 3.90
C ALA A 200 16.28 23.23 3.80
N LYS A 201 14.99 22.86 3.89
CA LYS A 201 13.88 23.81 3.85
C LYS A 201 13.84 24.69 5.09
N ILE A 202 13.92 24.12 6.29
CA ILE A 202 13.94 24.89 7.55
C ILE A 202 15.09 25.91 7.54
N VAL A 203 16.31 25.49 7.18
CA VAL A 203 17.47 26.39 7.14
C VAL A 203 17.26 27.50 6.12
N LYS A 204 16.70 27.18 4.94
CA LYS A 204 16.42 28.18 3.89
C LYS A 204 15.41 29.22 4.37
N GLU A 205 14.28 28.80 4.96
CA GLU A 205 13.21 29.71 5.40
C GLU A 205 13.65 30.61 6.57
N LEU A 206 14.40 30.06 7.53
CA LEU A 206 14.92 30.87 8.64
C LEU A 206 15.99 31.89 8.17
N LEU A 207 16.81 31.55 7.19
CA LEU A 207 17.79 32.47 6.61
C LEU A 207 17.13 33.54 5.72
N SER A 208 16.12 33.18 4.93
CA SER A 208 15.39 34.15 4.09
C SER A 208 14.53 35.11 4.93
N GLY A 209 13.90 34.61 6.00
CA GLY A 209 13.14 35.42 6.96
C GLY A 209 14.02 36.28 7.86
N GLY A 210 15.17 35.75 8.30
CA GLY A 210 16.14 36.49 9.11
C GLY A 210 16.80 37.66 8.38
N ILE A 211 17.00 37.56 7.06
CA ILE A 211 17.50 38.68 6.25
C ILE A 211 16.43 39.78 6.12
N ARG A 212 15.13 39.45 5.97
CA ARG A 212 14.08 40.49 5.89
C ARG A 212 13.90 41.26 7.21
N ASN A 213 13.86 40.58 8.34
CA ASN A 213 13.65 41.25 9.64
C ASN A 213 14.83 42.10 10.13
N LEU A 214 16.06 41.86 9.61
CA LEU A 214 17.22 42.71 9.91
C LEU A 214 17.24 44.01 9.08
N PHE A 215 16.50 44.08 7.98
CA PHE A 215 16.40 45.28 7.13
C PHE A 215 15.12 46.08 7.35
N ASP A 216 14.04 45.48 7.89
CA ASP A 216 12.81 46.21 8.25
C ASP A 216 12.87 46.88 9.65
N GLN A 217 13.96 46.70 10.40
CA GLN A 217 14.22 47.38 11.68
C GLN A 217 15.31 48.46 11.61
N ARG A 218 15.69 48.92 10.40
CA ARG A 218 16.59 50.07 10.19
C ARG A 218 15.90 51.17 9.39
#